data_AF-A0A936BNQ6-F1
#
_entry.id   AF-A0A936BNQ6-F1
#
_cell.length_a   1.000
_cell.length_b   1.000
_cell.length_c   1.000
_cell.angle_alpha   90.00
_cell.angle_beta   90.00
_cell.angle_gamma   90.00
#
_symmetry.space_group_name_H-M   'P 1'
#
loop_
_entity.id
_entity.type
_entity.pdbx_description
1 polymer ?
#
loop_
_entity_poly.entity_id
_entity_poly.type
_entity_poly.pdbx_seq_one_letter_code
_entity_poly.pdbx_strand_id
1 'polypeptide(L)'
;MTTKTRSLPEALHRHLSSHGATASLASYLDQGAELVTAEAITVLRQQQASLHAKITALAESERLRSRIELLASVLAEASADGKEAPPAQREIAFALLYFLKGADRIPDSVPEIGLLDDAMIIQLVLQRQGATIRAYCRRHGIATPAELE
;
A
#
# COMPACT_ATOMS: atom_id res chain seq x y z
N MET A 1 -20.40 24.00 6.40
CA MET A 1 -19.42 23.74 5.33
C MET A 1 -19.49 22.24 5.03
N THR A 2 -20.06 21.84 3.90
CA THR A 2 -20.20 20.43 3.53
C THR A 2 -18.85 19.89 3.09
N THR A 3 -18.14 19.17 3.96
CA THR A 3 -16.98 18.38 3.58
C THR A 3 -17.46 17.28 2.65
N LYS A 4 -17.26 17.47 1.34
CA LYS A 4 -17.45 16.42 0.34
C LYS A 4 -16.54 15.26 0.74
N THR A 5 -17.11 14.14 1.17
CA THR A 5 -16.34 12.93 1.44
C THR A 5 -15.57 12.58 0.16
N ARG A 6 -14.25 12.74 0.16
CA ARG A 6 -13.44 12.42 -1.02
C ARG A 6 -13.43 10.90 -1.18
N SER A 7 -13.93 10.42 -2.30
CA SER A 7 -13.87 9.01 -2.68
C SER A 7 -12.62 8.76 -3.52
N LEU A 8 -12.14 7.52 -3.54
CA LEU A 8 -11.11 7.12 -4.49
C LEU A 8 -11.59 7.36 -5.93
N PRO A 9 -10.68 7.70 -6.87
CA PRO A 9 -11.01 7.72 -8.29
C PRO A 9 -11.65 6.40 -8.73
N GLU A 10 -12.71 6.47 -9.53
CA GLU A 10 -13.52 5.29 -9.87
C GLU A 10 -12.68 4.19 -10.55
N ALA A 11 -11.78 4.56 -11.46
CA ALA A 11 -10.88 3.63 -12.13
C ALA A 11 -9.98 2.88 -11.14
N LEU A 12 -9.40 3.59 -10.18
CA LEU A 12 -8.58 3.00 -9.12
C LEU A 12 -9.42 2.10 -8.22
N HIS A 13 -10.61 2.54 -7.82
CA HIS A 13 -11.52 1.72 -7.02
C HIS A 13 -11.88 0.41 -7.72
N ARG A 14 -12.18 0.47 -9.02
CA ARG A 14 -12.49 -0.69 -9.87
C ARG A 14 -11.29 -1.62 -10.01
N HIS A 15 -10.09 -1.09 -10.21
CA HIS A 15 -8.86 -1.89 -10.29
C HIS A 15 -8.53 -2.58 -8.96
N LEU A 16 -8.72 -1.88 -7.84
CA LEU A 16 -8.62 -2.49 -6.51
C LEU A 16 -9.72 -3.55 -6.27
N SER A 17 -10.82 -3.54 -7.04
CA SER A 17 -11.91 -4.56 -6.92
C SER A 17 -11.67 -5.74 -7.85
N SER A 18 -10.78 -5.63 -8.83
CA SER A 18 -10.57 -6.69 -9.79
C SER A 18 -9.72 -7.80 -9.17
N HIS A 19 -10.31 -8.98 -9.07
CA HIS A 19 -9.57 -10.23 -8.93
C HIS A 19 -8.79 -10.39 -10.23
N GLY A 20 -7.48 -10.13 -10.21
CA GLY A 20 -6.60 -10.14 -11.38
C GLY A 20 -6.37 -11.55 -11.93
N ALA A 21 -7.45 -12.26 -12.25
CA ALA A 21 -7.52 -13.69 -12.52
C ALA A 21 -6.68 -14.15 -13.72
N THR A 22 -6.12 -13.23 -14.50
CA THR A 22 -5.28 -13.53 -15.67
C THR A 22 -3.99 -12.72 -15.77
N ALA A 23 -3.76 -11.73 -14.88
CA ALA A 23 -2.60 -10.84 -14.94
C ALA A 23 -1.56 -11.21 -13.86
N SER A 24 -0.28 -11.09 -14.19
CA SER A 24 0.79 -11.26 -13.19
C SER A 24 0.66 -10.23 -12.07
N LEU A 25 1.14 -10.56 -10.87
CA LEU A 25 1.15 -9.63 -9.73
C LEU A 25 1.86 -8.31 -10.06
N ALA A 26 2.95 -8.37 -10.83
CA ALA A 26 3.69 -7.20 -11.27
C ALA A 26 2.85 -6.32 -12.20
N SER A 27 2.19 -6.91 -13.20
CA SER A 27 1.31 -6.17 -14.10
C SER A 27 0.11 -5.56 -13.37
N TYR A 28 -0.42 -6.25 -12.37
CA TYR A 28 -1.50 -5.74 -11.53
C TYR A 28 -1.05 -4.51 -10.72
N LEU A 29 0.15 -4.57 -10.12
CA LEU A 29 0.76 -3.45 -9.40
C LEU A 29 1.04 -2.28 -10.34
N ASP A 30 1.62 -2.52 -11.53
CA ASP A 30 1.95 -1.48 -12.52
C ASP A 30 0.69 -0.71 -12.94
N GLN A 31 -0.34 -1.44 -13.37
CA GLN A 31 -1.61 -0.85 -13.78
C GLN A 31 -2.29 -0.11 -12.62
N GLY A 32 -2.18 -0.63 -11.40
CA GLY A 32 -2.74 0.00 -10.22
C GLY A 32 -2.03 1.29 -9.85
N ALA A 33 -0.69 1.30 -9.88
CA ALA A 33 0.13 2.46 -9.56
C ALA A 33 -0.05 3.61 -10.57
N GLU A 34 -0.31 3.31 -11.85
CA GLU A 34 -0.67 4.32 -12.86
C GLU A 34 -2.01 5.01 -12.57
N LEU A 35 -2.91 4.35 -11.84
CA LEU A 35 -4.21 4.90 -11.43
C LEU A 35 -4.14 5.70 -10.13
N VAL A 36 -3.00 5.71 -9.43
CA VAL A 36 -2.83 6.45 -8.18
C VAL A 36 -2.64 7.95 -8.46
N THR A 37 -3.65 8.74 -8.13
CA THR A 37 -3.62 10.19 -8.23
C THR A 37 -3.23 10.85 -6.90
N ALA A 38 -2.90 12.14 -6.93
CA ALA A 38 -2.70 12.93 -5.71
C ALA A 38 -3.95 12.96 -4.80
N GLU A 39 -5.14 12.88 -5.39
CA GLU A 39 -6.39 12.73 -4.66
C GLU A 39 -6.45 11.39 -3.92
N ALA A 40 -6.09 10.27 -4.57
CA ALA A 40 -6.04 8.96 -3.93
C ALA A 40 -5.07 8.92 -2.74
N ILE A 41 -3.89 9.55 -2.87
CA ILE A 41 -2.93 9.69 -1.76
C ILE A 41 -3.52 10.54 -0.63
N THR A 42 -4.27 11.59 -0.97
CA THR A 42 -4.95 12.41 0.05
C THR A 42 -6.01 11.60 0.79
N VAL A 43 -6.80 10.79 0.08
CA VAL A 43 -7.78 9.88 0.68
C VAL A 43 -7.08 8.88 1.61
N LEU A 44 -6.00 8.25 1.15
CA LEU A 44 -5.21 7.32 1.97
C LEU A 44 -4.71 7.98 3.27
N ARG A 45 -4.22 9.22 3.21
CA ARG A 45 -3.80 9.98 4.39
C ARG A 45 -4.95 10.28 5.34
N GLN A 46 -6.13 10.60 4.82
CA GLN A 46 -7.34 10.78 5.62
C GLN A 46 -7.78 9.48 6.31
N GLN A 47 -7.44 8.33 5.74
CA GLN A 47 -7.72 7.01 6.28
C GLN A 47 -6.58 6.44 7.14
N GLN A 48 -5.60 7.25 7.56
CA GLN A 48 -4.45 6.78 8.35
C GLN A 48 -4.87 6.07 9.64
N ALA A 49 -5.92 6.56 10.32
CA ALA A 49 -6.44 5.90 11.53
C ALA A 49 -7.00 4.51 11.24
N SER A 50 -7.75 4.35 10.15
CA SER A 50 -8.28 3.06 9.71
C SER A 50 -7.17 2.10 9.27
N LEU A 51 -6.16 2.62 8.56
CA LEU A 51 -4.97 1.85 8.17
C LEU A 51 -4.23 1.33 9.42
N HIS A 52 -3.95 2.21 10.40
CA HIS A 52 -3.28 1.82 11.63
C HIS A 52 -4.09 0.80 12.44
N ALA A 53 -5.41 0.97 12.52
CA ALA A 53 -6.29 -0.01 13.18
C ALA A 53 -6.23 -1.38 12.49
N LYS A 54 -6.27 -1.42 11.15
CA LYS A 54 -6.15 -2.67 10.38
C LYS A 54 -4.78 -3.34 10.57
N ILE A 55 -3.69 -2.56 10.55
CA ILE A 55 -2.33 -3.05 10.83
C ILE A 55 -2.26 -3.67 12.24
N THR A 56 -2.81 -2.99 13.24
CA THR A 56 -2.82 -3.46 14.64
C THR A 56 -3.61 -4.76 14.79
N ALA A 57 -4.69 -4.94 14.01
CA ALA A 57 -5.51 -6.14 14.02
C ALA A 57 -4.82 -7.37 13.37
N LEU A 58 -3.70 -7.20 12.65
CA LEU A 58 -2.91 -8.30 12.10
C LEU A 58 -2.18 -9.05 13.22
N ALA A 59 -2.87 -9.96 13.93
CA ALA A 59 -2.26 -10.77 14.99
C ALA A 59 -1.24 -11.79 14.45
N GLU A 60 -1.43 -12.28 13.23
CA GLU A 60 -0.78 -13.47 12.70
C GLU A 60 0.61 -13.24 12.09
N SER A 61 1.02 -11.98 11.83
CA SER A 61 2.30 -11.70 11.17
C SER A 61 2.92 -10.36 11.58
N GLU A 62 3.84 -10.40 12.55
CA GLU A 62 4.66 -9.24 12.93
C GLU A 62 5.48 -8.72 11.74
N ARG A 63 6.02 -9.63 10.92
CA ARG A 63 6.82 -9.27 9.74
C ARG A 63 6.00 -8.48 8.73
N LEU A 64 4.78 -8.91 8.41
CA LEU A 64 3.90 -8.16 7.51
C LEU A 64 3.51 -6.81 8.12
N ARG A 65 3.19 -6.79 9.41
CA ARG A 65 2.86 -5.56 10.16
C ARG A 65 3.95 -4.51 10.02
N SER A 66 5.19 -4.85 10.39
CA SER A 66 6.33 -3.92 10.34
C SER A 66 6.64 -3.42 8.93
N ARG A 67 6.41 -4.26 7.92
CA ARG A 67 6.58 -3.87 6.51
C ARG A 67 5.54 -2.84 6.07
N ILE A 68 4.27 -3.04 6.40
CA ILE A 68 3.20 -2.10 6.07
C ILE A 68 3.45 -0.77 6.80
N GLU A 69 3.85 -0.82 8.07
CA GLU A 69 4.20 0.38 8.86
C GLU A 69 5.36 1.16 8.24
N LEU A 70 6.40 0.47 7.76
CA LEU A 70 7.52 1.08 7.07
C LEU A 70 7.05 1.78 5.78
N LEU A 71 6.26 1.11 4.95
CA LEU A 71 5.71 1.70 3.72
C LEU A 71 4.82 2.91 4.01
N ALA A 72 3.97 2.84 5.04
CA ALA A 72 3.14 3.96 5.48
C ALA A 72 3.98 5.16 5.93
N SER A 73 5.08 4.89 6.64
CA SER A 73 6.02 5.93 7.10
C SER A 73 6.76 6.61 5.94
N VAL A 74 7.23 5.81 4.97
CA VAL A 74 7.85 6.34 3.73
C VAL A 74 6.88 7.23 2.96
N LEU A 75 5.62 6.82 2.84
CA LEU A 75 4.58 7.61 2.16
C LEU A 75 4.20 8.90 2.92
N ALA A 76 4.22 8.86 4.25
CA ALA A 76 3.91 10.01 5.09
C ALA A 76 4.97 11.12 4.96
N GLU A 77 6.25 10.76 4.82
CA GLU A 77 7.34 11.72 4.60
C GLU A 77 7.31 12.35 3.20
N ALA A 78 6.81 11.64 2.19
CA ALA A 78 6.77 12.16 0.83
C ALA A 78 5.88 13.41 0.71
N SER A 79 6.45 14.56 0.32
CA SER A 79 5.70 15.81 0.15
C SER A 79 4.55 15.67 -0.87
N ALA A 80 3.37 16.17 -0.54
CA ALA A 80 2.30 16.34 -1.52
C ALA A 80 2.27 17.78 -2.02
N ASP A 81 3.18 18.11 -2.93
CA ASP A 81 3.28 19.47 -3.50
C ASP A 81 2.23 19.71 -4.62
N GLY A 82 1.14 18.94 -4.64
CA GLY A 82 0.10 18.98 -5.68
C GLY A 82 0.58 18.48 -7.06
N LYS A 83 1.84 18.10 -7.19
CA LYS A 83 2.42 17.49 -8.39
C LYS A 83 2.12 15.99 -8.44
N GLU A 84 2.30 15.41 -9.61
CA GLU A 84 2.23 13.97 -9.80
C GLU A 84 3.24 13.26 -8.87
N ALA A 85 2.75 12.26 -8.15
CA ALA A 85 3.56 11.51 -7.20
C ALA A 85 4.63 10.70 -7.96
N PRO A 86 5.89 10.64 -7.47
CA PRO A 86 6.91 9.79 -8.07
C PRO A 86 6.46 8.33 -8.14
N PRO A 87 6.98 7.53 -9.10
CA PRO A 87 6.58 6.13 -9.27
C PRO A 87 6.64 5.31 -7.97
N ALA A 88 7.70 5.50 -7.17
CA ALA A 88 7.84 4.86 -5.87
C ALA A 88 6.68 5.16 -4.92
N GLN A 89 6.25 6.43 -4.86
CA GLN A 89 5.15 6.86 -4.00
C GLN A 89 3.82 6.28 -4.49
N ARG A 90 3.63 6.18 -5.81
CA ARG A 90 2.43 5.59 -6.41
C ARG A 90 2.31 4.10 -6.13
N GLU A 91 3.39 3.34 -6.27
CA GLU A 91 3.41 1.90 -5.93
C GLU A 91 3.15 1.66 -4.43
N ILE A 92 3.81 2.44 -3.57
CA ILE A 92 3.60 2.37 -2.11
C ILE A 92 2.15 2.70 -1.74
N ALA A 93 1.61 3.79 -2.27
CA ALA A 93 0.23 4.18 -2.02
C ALA A 93 -0.77 3.15 -2.55
N PHE A 94 -0.52 2.56 -3.73
CA PHE A 94 -1.35 1.49 -4.26
C PHE A 94 -1.38 0.28 -3.33
N ALA A 95 -0.22 -0.19 -2.86
CA ALA A 95 -0.14 -1.33 -1.95
C ALA A 95 -0.87 -1.08 -0.61
N LEU A 96 -0.76 0.12 -0.05
CA LEU A 96 -1.48 0.49 1.17
C LEU A 96 -2.99 0.60 0.96
N LEU A 97 -3.44 1.08 -0.21
CA LEU A 97 -4.85 1.10 -0.58
C LEU A 97 -5.41 -0.30 -0.83
N TYR A 98 -4.62 -1.18 -1.44
CA TYR A 98 -4.96 -2.59 -1.62
C TYR A 98 -5.16 -3.26 -0.27
N PHE A 99 -4.18 -3.14 0.63
CA PHE A 99 -4.26 -3.63 2.00
C PHE A 99 -5.46 -3.03 2.74
N LEU A 100 -5.68 -1.71 2.69
CA LEU A 100 -6.77 -1.07 3.42
C LEU A 100 -8.16 -1.53 2.94
N LYS A 101 -8.33 -1.73 1.63
CA LYS A 101 -9.62 -2.13 1.06
C LYS A 101 -10.09 -3.49 1.59
N GLY A 102 -9.17 -4.41 1.87
CA GLY A 102 -9.54 -5.80 2.18
C GLY A 102 -10.30 -6.43 1.03
N ALA A 103 -9.89 -6.15 -0.22
CA ALA A 103 -10.40 -6.88 -1.37
C ALA A 103 -9.78 -8.29 -1.33
N ASP A 104 -10.35 -9.15 -0.50
CA ASP A 104 -9.93 -10.53 -0.40
C ASP A 104 -10.12 -11.20 -1.77
N ARG A 105 -9.00 -11.61 -2.38
CA ARG A 105 -9.04 -12.44 -3.58
C ARG A 105 -9.51 -13.86 -3.26
N ILE A 106 -9.50 -14.25 -1.99
CA ILE A 106 -9.88 -15.58 -1.49
C ILE A 106 -10.91 -15.43 -0.37
N PRO A 107 -12.09 -16.06 -0.46
CA PRO A 107 -13.19 -15.88 0.49
C PRO A 107 -12.84 -16.33 1.92
N ASP A 108 -13.46 -15.66 2.90
CA ASP A 108 -13.32 -15.75 4.37
C ASP A 108 -13.46 -17.13 5.03
N SER A 109 -13.57 -18.21 4.27
CA SER A 109 -13.82 -19.56 4.77
C SER A 109 -12.59 -20.24 5.37
N VAL A 110 -11.39 -19.64 5.26
CA VAL A 110 -10.12 -20.20 5.76
C VAL A 110 -9.24 -19.10 6.37
N PRO A 111 -9.16 -19.02 7.72
CA PRO A 111 -8.17 -18.19 8.40
C PRO A 111 -6.75 -18.58 7.94
N GLU A 112 -5.82 -17.62 7.83
CA GLU A 112 -4.44 -17.71 7.30
C GLU A 112 -4.24 -17.43 5.78
N ILE A 113 -5.24 -17.58 4.90
CA ILE A 113 -5.02 -17.43 3.43
C ILE A 113 -5.26 -15.99 2.92
N GLY A 114 -6.12 -15.19 3.57
CA GLY A 114 -6.43 -13.81 3.16
C GLY A 114 -5.24 -12.83 3.25
N LEU A 115 -4.21 -13.15 4.05
CA LEU A 115 -3.01 -12.33 4.21
C LEU A 115 -1.94 -12.58 3.14
N LEU A 116 -2.03 -13.68 2.39
CA LEU A 116 -0.99 -14.05 1.43
C LEU A 116 -0.90 -13.02 0.30
N ASP A 117 -2.03 -12.59 -0.25
CA ASP A 117 -2.07 -11.62 -1.33
C ASP A 117 -1.54 -10.24 -0.88
N ASP A 118 -1.94 -9.80 0.31
CA ASP A 118 -1.41 -8.58 0.93
C ASP A 118 0.11 -8.70 1.13
N ALA A 119 0.59 -9.82 1.67
CA ALA A 119 2.01 -10.05 1.86
C ALA A 119 2.79 -10.05 0.54
N MET A 120 2.23 -10.63 -0.52
CA MET A 120 2.86 -10.67 -1.85
C MET A 120 2.95 -9.28 -2.48
N ILE A 121 1.88 -8.48 -2.42
CA ILE A 121 1.89 -7.09 -2.93
C ILE A 121 2.91 -6.25 -2.14
N ILE A 122 2.88 -6.33 -0.81
CA ILE A 122 3.79 -5.58 0.06
C ILE A 122 5.24 -6.00 -0.19
N GLN A 123 5.51 -7.30 -0.33
CA GLN A 123 6.83 -7.84 -0.65
C GLN A 123 7.35 -7.31 -1.99
N LEU A 124 6.51 -7.32 -3.02
CA LEU A 124 6.88 -6.88 -4.36
C LEU A 124 7.24 -5.38 -4.36
N VAL A 125 6.44 -4.55 -3.70
CA VAL A 125 6.73 -3.11 -3.56
C VAL A 125 8.01 -2.87 -2.76
N LEU A 126 8.23 -3.60 -1.67
CA LEU A 126 9.48 -3.51 -0.90
C LEU A 126 10.71 -3.79 -1.78
N GLN A 127 10.66 -4.84 -2.60
CA GLN A 127 11.76 -5.21 -3.49
C GLN A 127 11.98 -4.16 -4.58
N ARG A 128 10.91 -3.72 -5.27
CA ARG A 128 11.00 -2.72 -6.35
C ARG A 128 11.46 -1.36 -5.85
N GLN A 129 11.01 -0.95 -4.67
CA GLN A 129 11.29 0.36 -4.08
C GLN A 129 12.42 0.32 -3.04
N GLY A 130 13.22 -0.75 -3.04
CA GLY A 130 14.26 -0.99 -2.03
C GLY A 130 15.26 0.16 -1.89
N ALA A 131 15.62 0.85 -2.98
CA ALA A 131 16.51 2.01 -2.93
C ALA A 131 15.90 3.18 -2.15
N THR A 132 14.63 3.52 -2.43
CA THR A 132 13.88 4.57 -1.73
C THR A 132 13.72 4.22 -0.25
N ILE A 133 13.39 2.98 0.05
CA ILE A 133 13.16 2.49 1.42
C ILE A 133 14.49 2.48 2.21
N ARG A 134 15.59 2.01 1.62
CA ARG A 134 16.93 2.10 2.24
C ARG A 134 17.33 3.53 2.53
N ALA A 135 17.07 4.45 1.60
CA ALA A 135 17.37 5.87 1.80
C ALA A 135 16.57 6.45 2.98
N TYR A 136 15.28 6.10 3.07
CA TYR A 136 14.44 6.44 4.23
C TYR A 136 15.03 5.86 5.53
N CYS A 137 15.31 4.55 5.56
CA CYS A 137 15.84 3.88 6.75
C CYS A 137 17.15 4.52 7.24
N ARG A 138 18.07 4.82 6.31
CA ARG A 138 19.35 5.49 6.62
C ARG A 138 19.15 6.89 7.19
N ARG A 139 18.22 7.68 6.63
CA ARG A 139 17.93 9.05 7.09
C ARG A 139 17.35 9.06 8.50
N HIS A 140 16.54 8.07 8.84
CA HIS A 140 15.84 7.97 10.14
C HIS A 140 16.54 7.07 11.16
N GLY A 141 17.66 6.45 10.81
CA GLY A 141 18.42 5.57 11.72
C GLY A 141 17.66 4.29 12.12
N ILE A 142 16.72 3.83 11.28
CA ILE A 142 15.97 2.60 11.53
C ILE A 142 16.56 1.42 10.76
N ALA A 143 16.36 0.20 11.29
CA ALA A 143 16.82 -1.02 10.64
C ALA A 143 16.21 -1.17 9.24
N THR A 144 17.04 -1.56 8.28
CA THR A 144 16.57 -1.95 6.95
C THR A 144 16.02 -3.37 7.03
N PRO A 145 14.89 -3.70 6.39
CA PRO A 145 14.42 -5.10 6.32
C PRO A 145 15.51 -6.00 5.73
N ALA A 146 15.74 -7.18 6.32
CA ALA A 146 16.81 -8.12 5.93
C ALA A 146 16.82 -8.52 4.44
N GLU A 147 15.68 -8.44 3.75
CA GLU A 147 15.60 -8.75 2.30
C GLU A 147 16.11 -7.61 1.41
N LEU A 148 16.37 -6.45 2.00
CA LEU A 148 16.88 -5.27 1.33
C LEU A 148 18.33 -4.97 1.73
N GLU A 149 18.93 -5.77 2.61
CA GLU A 149 20.34 -5.72 3.00
C GLU A 149 21.28 -6.24 1.89
#